data_AF-F7SVS0-F1
#
_entry.id   AF-F7SVS0-F1
#
_cell.length_a   1.000
_cell.length_b   1.000
_cell.length_c   1.000
_cell.angle_alpha   90.00
_cell.angle_beta   90.00
_cell.angle_gamma   90.00
#
_symmetry.space_group_name_H-M   'P 1'
#
loop_
_entity.id
_entity.type
_entity.pdbx_description
1 polymer ?
#
loop_
_entity_poly.entity_id
_entity_poly.type
_entity_poly.pdbx_seq_one_letter_code
_entity_poly.pdbx_strand_id
1 'polypeptide(L)'
;MKSLRPRHALAAAVLMAALPSAHAWTRISCDLSGTVANPPVQMRQYRTDGTEVSHLLFRLNVKAADIPEGARADTDCTEFVDRQIDVALDGADMAAVRKGKPLKLRYRYDESLGEARATRFELAR
;
A
#
# COMPACT_ATOMS: atom_id res chain seq x y z
N MET A 1 32.30 7.22 -65.22
CA MET A 1 32.89 6.67 -63.98
C MET A 1 31.94 6.90 -62.81
N LYS A 2 31.49 5.78 -62.20
CA LYS A 2 31.02 5.56 -60.81
C LYS A 2 29.98 6.51 -60.19
N SER A 3 28.72 6.08 -60.30
CA SER A 3 27.63 6.33 -59.35
C SER A 3 28.04 5.85 -57.94
N LEU A 4 27.97 6.74 -56.94
CA LEU A 4 28.01 6.36 -55.53
C LEU A 4 26.58 6.12 -55.03
N ARG A 5 26.30 4.88 -54.67
CA ARG A 5 25.09 4.47 -53.95
C ARG A 5 25.32 4.65 -52.44
N PRO A 6 24.40 5.24 -51.67
CA PRO A 6 24.40 5.06 -50.24
C PRO A 6 23.74 3.70 -49.94
N ARG A 7 24.56 2.68 -49.74
CA ARG A 7 24.20 1.54 -48.90
C ARG A 7 24.60 1.90 -47.47
N HIS A 8 23.93 1.30 -46.49
CA HIS A 8 24.19 1.34 -45.04
C HIS A 8 23.44 2.44 -44.27
N ALA A 9 22.16 2.20 -44.02
CA ALA A 9 21.45 2.75 -42.86
C ALA A 9 20.34 1.78 -42.42
N LEU A 10 20.73 0.57 -42.02
CA LEU A 10 19.85 -0.39 -41.35
C LEU A 10 20.67 -1.09 -40.28
N ALA A 11 20.64 -0.56 -39.05
CA ALA A 11 20.88 -1.30 -37.80
C ALA A 11 20.89 -0.34 -36.59
N ALA A 12 19.79 0.36 -36.32
CA ALA A 12 19.66 1.10 -35.06
C ALA A 12 18.23 1.13 -34.49
N ALA A 13 17.31 0.30 -34.99
CA ALA A 13 15.91 0.32 -34.58
C ALA A 13 15.46 -0.92 -33.79
N VAL A 14 16.32 -1.91 -33.54
CA VAL A 14 15.92 -3.21 -32.96
C VAL A 14 16.26 -3.35 -31.46
N LEU A 15 16.90 -2.37 -30.82
CA LEU A 15 17.26 -2.46 -29.39
C LEU A 15 16.28 -1.79 -28.40
N MET A 16 15.23 -1.11 -28.87
CA MET A 16 14.25 -0.46 -27.98
C MET A 16 13.04 -1.34 -27.61
N ALA A 17 12.90 -2.53 -28.21
CA ALA A 17 11.75 -3.42 -27.94
C ALA A 17 11.98 -4.40 -26.76
N ALA A 18 13.16 -4.38 -26.14
CA ALA A 18 13.53 -5.29 -25.05
C ALA A 18 13.83 -4.56 -23.72
N LEU A 19 13.45 -3.29 -23.60
CA LEU A 19 13.27 -2.73 -22.26
C LEU A 19 12.01 -3.40 -21.72
N PRO A 20 12.09 -4.22 -20.65
CA PRO A 20 10.87 -4.63 -19.98
C PRO A 20 10.10 -3.35 -19.69
N SER A 21 8.80 -3.35 -19.98
CA SER A 21 7.92 -2.36 -19.39
C SER A 21 8.27 -2.38 -17.90
N ALA A 22 8.98 -1.35 -17.44
CA ALA A 22 9.31 -1.20 -16.04
C ALA A 22 7.98 -0.88 -15.39
N HIS A 23 7.20 -1.93 -15.12
CA HIS A 23 6.04 -1.88 -14.26
C HIS A 23 6.60 -1.55 -12.89
N ALA A 24 6.79 -0.25 -12.65
CA ALA A 24 7.09 0.27 -11.34
C ALA A 24 5.83 0.05 -10.52
N TRP A 25 5.80 -1.05 -9.76
CA TRP A 25 4.72 -1.30 -8.82
C TRP A 25 4.74 -0.22 -7.76
N THR A 26 3.59 0.42 -7.56
CA THR A 26 3.44 1.48 -6.58
C THR A 26 3.57 0.88 -5.19
N ARG A 27 4.51 1.42 -4.40
CA ARG A 27 4.70 1.04 -3.00
C ARG A 27 4.54 2.26 -2.10
N ILE A 28 3.64 2.16 -1.14
CA ILE A 28 3.38 3.22 -0.16
C ILE A 28 3.59 2.66 1.23
N SER A 29 4.29 3.42 2.06
CA SER A 29 4.43 3.13 3.48
C SER A 29 4.26 4.42 4.24
N CYS A 30 3.20 4.53 5.05
CA CYS A 30 2.89 5.73 5.81
C CYS A 30 2.62 5.37 7.28
N ASP A 31 3.23 6.11 8.20
CA ASP A 31 2.78 6.15 9.59
C ASP A 31 1.59 7.08 9.69
N LEU A 32 0.43 6.55 10.06
CA LEU A 32 -0.80 7.27 10.26
C LEU A 32 -1.06 7.40 11.76
N SER A 33 -1.32 8.62 12.22
CA SER A 33 -1.76 8.88 13.59
C SER A 33 -3.08 9.61 13.59
N GLY A 34 -4.00 9.20 14.47
CA GLY A 34 -5.36 9.68 14.42
C GLY A 34 -6.18 9.27 15.63
N THR A 35 -7.49 9.53 15.56
CA THR A 35 -8.46 9.14 16.60
C THR A 35 -9.45 8.12 16.05
N VAL A 36 -9.70 7.06 16.81
CA VAL A 36 -10.66 6.01 16.43
C VAL A 36 -12.09 6.57 16.43
N ALA A 37 -12.78 6.53 15.29
CA ALA A 37 -14.06 7.21 15.09
C ALA A 37 -15.27 6.41 15.58
N ASN A 38 -15.23 5.07 15.50
CA ASN A 38 -16.30 4.16 15.89
C ASN A 38 -15.77 3.02 16.80
N PRO A 39 -16.66 2.32 17.53
CA PRO A 39 -16.25 1.12 18.27
C PRO A 39 -15.72 0.06 17.28
N PRO A 40 -14.61 -0.62 17.61
CA PRO A 40 -14.10 -1.67 16.74
C PRO A 40 -15.02 -2.89 16.74
N VAL A 41 -15.08 -3.57 15.59
CA VAL A 41 -15.87 -4.80 15.39
C VAL A 41 -14.91 -5.92 15.04
N GLN A 42 -15.01 -7.05 15.73
CA GLN A 42 -14.23 -8.24 15.39
C GLN A 42 -14.99 -9.08 14.36
N MET A 43 -14.39 -9.29 13.20
CA MET A 43 -14.86 -10.21 12.17
C MET A 43 -14.01 -11.48 12.19
N ARG A 44 -14.66 -12.64 12.18
CA ARG A 44 -13.99 -13.94 12.15
C ARG A 44 -14.44 -14.69 10.91
N GLN A 45 -13.49 -15.23 10.17
CA GLN A 45 -13.72 -16.05 8.99
C GLN A 45 -12.98 -17.37 9.18
N TYR A 46 -13.58 -18.46 8.73
CA TYR A 46 -12.94 -19.76 8.75
C TYR A 46 -12.60 -20.15 7.32
N ARG A 47 -11.34 -20.51 7.10
CA ARG A 47 -10.92 -21.11 5.83
C ARG A 47 -11.47 -22.52 5.69
N THR A 48 -11.41 -23.06 4.48
CA THR A 48 -11.81 -24.44 4.18
C THR A 48 -11.00 -25.49 4.93
N ASP A 49 -9.79 -25.14 5.37
CA ASP A 49 -8.92 -25.97 6.21
C ASP A 49 -9.22 -25.86 7.72
N GLY A 50 -10.24 -25.08 8.11
CA GLY A 50 -10.62 -24.85 9.51
C GLY A 50 -9.81 -23.76 10.23
N THR A 51 -8.84 -23.12 9.55
CA THR A 51 -8.06 -22.02 10.14
C THR A 51 -8.95 -20.80 10.35
N GLU A 52 -9.00 -20.29 11.59
CA GLU A 52 -9.65 -19.02 11.91
C GLU A 52 -8.76 -17.84 11.46
N VAL A 53 -9.37 -16.93 10.69
CA VAL A 53 -8.82 -15.63 10.32
C VAL A 53 -9.67 -14.58 11.03
N SER A 54 -9.04 -13.77 11.88
CA SER A 54 -9.73 -12.67 12.56
C SER A 54 -9.22 -11.32 12.07
N HIS A 55 -10.17 -10.41 11.85
CA HIS A 55 -9.91 -9.02 11.49
C HIS A 55 -10.60 -8.10 12.49
N LEU A 56 -9.91 -7.07 12.94
CA LEU A 56 -10.47 -6.00 13.75
C LEU A 56 -10.76 -4.80 12.84
N LEU A 57 -12.04 -4.48 12.69
CA LEU A 57 -12.55 -3.47 11.77
C LEU A 57 -12.93 -2.20 12.52
N PHE A 58 -12.46 -1.04 12.08
CA PHE A 58 -12.82 0.26 12.63
C PHE A 58 -12.50 1.38 11.64
N ARG A 59 -12.87 2.62 11.98
CA ARG A 59 -12.54 3.83 11.25
C ARG A 59 -11.58 4.69 12.04
N LEU A 60 -10.57 5.22 11.35
CA LEU A 60 -9.62 6.16 11.91
C LEU A 60 -9.83 7.54 11.26
N ASN A 61 -9.99 8.57 12.09
CA ASN A 61 -9.86 9.96 11.66
C ASN A 61 -8.37 10.33 11.72
N VAL A 62 -7.71 10.41 10.56
CA VAL A 62 -6.27 10.68 10.47
C VAL A 62 -5.99 12.14 10.77
N LYS A 63 -4.96 12.38 11.60
CA LYS A 63 -4.55 13.71 12.06
C LYS A 63 -3.12 14.07 11.67
N ALA A 64 -2.24 13.09 11.55
CA ALA A 64 -0.96 13.26 10.90
C ALA A 64 -0.61 11.99 10.14
N ALA A 65 0.16 12.16 9.07
CA ALA A 65 0.62 11.08 8.24
C ALA A 65 2.06 11.39 7.79
N ASP A 66 2.98 10.48 8.05
CA ASP A 66 4.41 10.67 7.80
C ASP A 66 4.98 9.48 7.02
N ILE A 67 6.00 9.74 6.20
CA ILE A 67 6.79 8.67 5.61
C ILE A 67 7.77 8.18 6.68
N PRO A 68 7.73 6.89 7.05
CA PRO A 68 8.61 6.37 8.07
C PRO A 68 10.07 6.33 7.59
N GLU A 69 11.00 6.46 8.53
CA GLU A 69 12.43 6.48 8.22
C GLU A 69 12.86 5.23 7.43
N GLY A 70 13.60 5.45 6.34
CA GLY A 70 14.09 4.38 5.46
C GLY A 70 13.01 3.70 4.60
N ALA A 71 11.75 4.12 4.69
CA ALA A 71 10.69 3.59 3.85
C ALA A 71 10.55 4.37 2.54
N ARG A 72 10.05 3.69 1.51
CA ARG A 72 9.67 4.28 0.24
C ARG A 72 8.17 4.52 0.22
N ALA A 73 7.76 5.73 -0.15
CA ALA A 73 6.41 6.05 -0.51
C ALA A 73 6.44 6.71 -1.89
N ASP A 74 5.84 6.05 -2.88
CA ASP A 74 5.72 6.59 -4.24
C ASP A 74 4.65 7.70 -4.33
N THR A 75 3.90 7.92 -3.26
CA THR A 75 2.84 8.95 -3.13
C THR A 75 2.98 9.68 -1.80
N ASP A 76 2.54 10.93 -1.75
CA ASP A 76 2.57 11.73 -0.53
C ASP A 76 1.59 11.19 0.52
N CYS A 77 2.10 10.89 1.72
CA CYS A 77 1.29 10.44 2.85
C CYS A 77 0.33 11.54 3.36
N THR A 78 0.58 12.82 3.07
CA THR A 78 -0.29 13.92 3.51
C THR A 78 -1.71 13.82 2.94
N GLU A 79 -1.91 13.08 1.84
CA GLU A 79 -3.23 12.81 1.26
C GLU A 79 -4.17 12.07 2.23
N PHE A 80 -3.63 11.41 3.26
CA PHE A 80 -4.43 10.77 4.30
C PHE A 80 -4.92 11.74 5.39
N VAL A 81 -4.29 12.91 5.54
CA VAL A 81 -4.59 13.86 6.62
C VAL A 81 -6.02 14.39 6.49
N ASP A 82 -6.71 14.51 7.63
CA ASP A 82 -8.11 14.91 7.75
C ASP A 82 -9.12 14.02 7.01
N ARG A 83 -8.69 12.84 6.56
CA ARG A 83 -9.59 11.80 6.04
C ARG A 83 -10.00 10.83 7.14
N GLN A 84 -11.21 10.31 6.98
CA GLN A 84 -11.66 9.12 7.68
C GLN A 84 -11.37 7.91 6.78
N ILE A 85 -10.63 6.94 7.29
CA ILE A 85 -10.30 5.70 6.57
C ILE A 85 -10.89 4.48 7.29
N ASP A 86 -11.34 3.49 6.52
CA ASP A 86 -11.68 2.17 7.04
C ASP A 86 -10.39 1.36 7.24
N VAL A 87 -10.23 0.77 8.41
CA VAL A 87 -9.05 0.00 8.83
C VAL A 87 -9.48 -1.42 9.14
N ALA A 88 -8.72 -2.37 8.60
CA ALA A 88 -8.78 -3.79 8.97
C ALA A 88 -7.41 -4.22 9.51
N LEU A 89 -7.34 -4.57 10.79
CA LEU A 89 -6.14 -5.13 11.41
C LEU A 89 -6.23 -6.66 11.48
N ASP A 90 -5.21 -7.35 11.01
CA ASP A 90 -5.14 -8.81 11.08
C ASP A 90 -4.72 -9.26 12.48
N GLY A 91 -5.52 -10.13 13.10
CA GLY A 91 -5.17 -10.79 14.37
C GLY A 91 -4.99 -9.85 15.58
N ALA A 92 -5.50 -8.61 15.51
CA ALA A 92 -5.44 -7.66 16.62
C ALA A 92 -6.52 -7.94 17.68
N ASP A 93 -6.17 -7.76 18.95
CA ASP A 93 -7.09 -7.88 20.08
C ASP A 93 -8.07 -6.71 20.15
N MET A 94 -9.33 -6.97 20.55
CA MET A 94 -10.35 -5.93 20.71
C MET A 94 -9.96 -4.83 21.71
N ALA A 95 -9.14 -5.14 22.72
CA ALA A 95 -8.66 -4.17 23.70
C ALA A 95 -7.62 -3.19 23.13
N ALA A 96 -6.97 -3.54 22.00
CA ALA A 96 -5.95 -2.70 21.38
C ALA A 96 -6.52 -1.41 20.75
N VAL A 97 -7.81 -1.42 20.41
CA VAL A 97 -8.49 -0.29 19.75
C VAL A 97 -9.69 0.13 20.57
N ARG A 98 -9.86 1.44 20.79
CA ARG A 98 -11.01 1.97 21.53
C ARG A 98 -11.49 3.27 20.90
N LYS A 99 -12.80 3.38 20.70
CA LYS A 99 -13.43 4.61 20.19
C LYS A 99 -12.98 5.83 20.99
N GLY A 100 -12.65 6.91 20.28
CA GLY A 100 -12.23 8.19 20.85
C GLY A 100 -10.81 8.20 21.41
N LYS A 101 -10.06 7.09 21.32
CA LYS A 101 -8.65 7.06 21.72
C LYS A 101 -7.72 7.34 20.53
N PRO A 102 -6.57 7.98 20.78
CA PRO A 102 -5.55 8.13 19.77
C PRO A 102 -4.97 6.75 19.42
N LEU A 103 -4.62 6.56 18.15
CA LEU A 103 -4.01 5.35 17.64
C LEU A 103 -2.97 5.72 16.58
N LYS A 104 -1.86 4.98 16.57
CA LYS A 104 -0.86 5.03 15.51
C LYS A 104 -0.85 3.71 14.75
N LEU A 105 -0.83 3.80 13.42
CA LEU A 105 -0.88 2.68 12.51
C LEU A 105 0.18 2.84 11.42
N ARG A 106 0.73 1.72 10.96
CA ARG A 106 1.50 1.67 9.71
C ARG A 106 0.56 1.23 8.59
N TYR A 107 0.36 2.10 7.61
CA TYR A 107 -0.27 1.76 6.33
C TYR A 107 0.79 1.30 5.35
N ARG A 108 0.51 0.18 4.66
CA ARG A 108 1.35 -0.33 3.57
C ARG A 108 0.49 -0.62 2.36
N TYR A 109 0.91 -0.09 1.22
CA TYR A 109 0.39 -0.43 -0.10
C TYR A 109 1.50 -1.07 -0.93
N ASP A 110 1.22 -2.19 -1.57
CA ASP A 110 2.15 -2.86 -2.48
C ASP A 110 1.36 -3.46 -3.66
N GLU A 111 1.35 -2.72 -4.77
CA GLU A 111 0.61 -3.09 -5.99
C GLU A 111 1.03 -4.46 -6.54
N SER A 112 2.28 -4.88 -6.29
CA SER A 112 2.81 -6.16 -6.76
C SER A 112 2.11 -7.39 -6.16
N LEU A 113 1.43 -7.22 -5.03
CA LEU A 113 0.77 -8.32 -4.30
C LEU A 113 -0.64 -8.64 -4.82
N GLY A 114 -1.13 -7.88 -5.80
CA GLY A 114 -2.50 -7.96 -6.34
C GLY A 114 -3.52 -7.28 -5.43
N GLU A 115 -4.65 -6.87 -6.01
CA GLU A 115 -5.64 -6.00 -5.36
C GLU A 115 -6.09 -6.47 -3.97
N ALA A 116 -6.31 -7.79 -3.80
CA ALA A 116 -6.80 -8.36 -2.55
C ALA A 116 -5.80 -8.27 -1.37
N ARG A 117 -4.50 -8.07 -1.64
CA ARG A 117 -3.43 -8.03 -0.62
C ARG A 117 -2.61 -6.75 -0.67
N ALA A 118 -2.95 -5.85 -1.59
CA ALA A 118 -2.17 -4.65 -1.80
C ALA A 118 -2.17 -3.76 -0.57
N THR A 119 -3.26 -3.72 0.21
CA THR A 119 -3.37 -2.88 1.41
C THR A 119 -3.20 -3.68 2.69
N ARG A 120 -2.36 -3.18 3.60
CA ARG A 120 -2.21 -3.72 4.95
C ARG A 120 -2.08 -2.61 6.00
N PHE A 121 -2.71 -2.83 7.15
CA PHE A 121 -2.56 -2.01 8.34
C PHE A 121 -1.92 -2.80 9.47
N GLU A 122 -0.97 -2.19 10.16
CA GLU A 122 -0.29 -2.76 11.32
C GLU A 122 -0.33 -1.74 12.46
N LEU A 123 -0.47 -2.20 13.71
CA LEU A 123 -0.32 -1.33 14.87
C LEU A 123 1.14 -0.85 14.94
N ALA A 124 1.35 0.46 14.93
CA ALA A 124 2.69 1.00 15.18
C ALA A 124 3.01 0.77 16.66
N ARG A 125 4.17 0.14 16.94
CA ARG A 125 4.63 -0.12 18.32
C ARG A 125 5.08 1.16 19.01
#